data_AF-A0AAD2AP93-F1
#
_entry.id   AF-A0AAD2AP93-F1
#
_cell.length_a   1.000
_cell.length_b   1.000
_cell.length_c   1.000
_cell.angle_alpha   90.00
_cell.angle_beta   90.00
_cell.angle_gamma   90.00
#
_symmetry.space_group_name_H-M   'P 1'
#
loop_
_entity.id
_entity.type
_entity.pdbx_description
1 polymer ?
#
loop_
_entity_poly.entity_id
_entity_poly.type
_entity_poly.pdbx_seq_one_letter_code
_entity_poly.pdbx_strand_id
1 'polypeptide(L)'
;MGGCISKTGGAHAPAHYDSDGYQSDVEPQSHRATSSRPARADAALSGLVPFARRVYEDSVLWHGTKREHVPSIRKHGFTTERKAAGATEGGTGDFLMRFSTAGVTASSEHHYFTSSRDMAKDFAMYADADRPALVRTIGVGNPRFALEQDPYTDGPALRTRASVPPAHVLGSKHTPAGANAKVFRDEMRNAGHDVSTEQAGRLLREVQSDSDNDEFPSYEAFFNRQFGGLRNR
;
A
#
# COMPACT_ATOMS: atom_id res chain seq x y z
N MET A 1 -46.03 26.97 -32.47
CA MET A 1 -46.85 28.21 -32.45
C MET A 1 -47.77 28.14 -31.23
N GLY A 2 -47.69 29.16 -30.38
CA GLY A 2 -48.37 29.29 -29.07
C GLY A 2 -47.33 29.29 -27.93
N GLY A 3 -46.89 30.38 -27.30
CA GLY A 3 -47.42 31.75 -27.15
C GLY A 3 -47.73 32.00 -25.66
N CYS A 4 -46.78 32.52 -24.85
CA CYS A 4 -46.69 33.89 -24.27
C CYS A 4 -47.98 34.35 -23.54
N ILE A 5 -48.03 34.87 -22.29
CA ILE A 5 -47.43 36.12 -21.74
C ILE A 5 -47.55 36.16 -20.16
N SER A 6 -46.48 36.63 -19.50
CA SER A 6 -46.21 37.46 -18.28
C SER A 6 -47.13 37.65 -17.05
N LYS A 7 -46.47 37.80 -15.86
CA LYS A 7 -46.54 38.90 -14.83
C LYS A 7 -45.62 38.55 -13.61
N THR A 8 -44.45 39.17 -13.37
CA THR A 8 -44.09 40.41 -12.59
C THR A 8 -44.37 40.44 -11.08
N GLY A 9 -43.34 40.76 -10.28
CA GLY A 9 -43.37 41.28 -8.89
C GLY A 9 -42.61 40.38 -7.89
N GLY A 10 -41.67 40.80 -7.06
CA GLY A 10 -41.14 42.12 -6.70
C GLY A 10 -39.80 41.99 -5.95
N ALA A 11 -39.13 43.12 -5.75
CA ALA A 11 -37.79 43.27 -5.17
C ALA A 11 -37.78 43.32 -3.63
N HIS A 12 -36.57 43.12 -3.07
CA HIS A 12 -35.97 43.69 -1.84
C HIS A 12 -35.33 42.66 -0.87
N ALA A 13 -34.01 42.79 -0.69
CA ALA A 13 -33.24 42.35 0.49
C ALA A 13 -33.32 43.43 1.60
N PRO A 14 -32.58 43.38 2.73
CA PRO A 14 -31.99 42.29 3.54
C PRO A 14 -32.41 42.39 5.05
N ALA A 15 -31.97 41.47 5.95
CA ALA A 15 -31.56 41.77 7.34
C ALA A 15 -31.23 40.53 8.18
N HIS A 16 -30.20 40.69 9.01
CA HIS A 16 -29.81 39.89 10.17
C HIS A 16 -30.94 39.66 11.18
N TYR A 17 -30.90 38.52 11.88
CA TYR A 17 -31.28 38.43 13.30
C TYR A 17 -30.45 37.33 14.01
N ASP A 18 -29.76 37.76 15.06
CA ASP A 18 -29.23 36.94 16.16
C ASP A 18 -30.36 36.57 17.14
N SER A 19 -30.01 35.69 18.08
CA SER A 19 -30.64 35.40 19.38
C SER A 19 -31.61 34.21 19.48
N ASP A 20 -31.15 33.20 20.20
CA ASP A 20 -31.81 32.44 21.28
C ASP A 20 -30.87 31.25 21.56
N GLY A 21 -30.23 31.04 22.71
CA GLY A 21 -30.56 31.37 24.09
C GLY A 21 -29.90 30.26 24.92
N TYR A 22 -28.63 30.42 25.30
CA TYR A 22 -27.97 29.54 26.26
C TYR A 22 -27.80 30.30 27.57
N GLN A 23 -28.69 29.99 28.50
CA GLN A 23 -28.67 30.50 29.85
C GLN A 23 -27.56 29.78 30.62
N SER A 24 -26.65 30.60 31.16
CA SER A 24 -25.54 30.20 32.00
C SER A 24 -26.00 29.91 33.42
N ASP A 25 -25.88 28.68 33.87
CA ASP A 25 -25.82 28.36 35.30
C ASP A 25 -24.39 27.94 35.65
N VAL A 26 -23.71 28.87 36.31
CA VAL A 26 -22.38 28.70 36.90
C VAL A 26 -22.57 28.02 38.25
N GLU A 27 -22.09 26.79 38.38
CA GLU A 27 -21.78 26.19 39.69
C GLU A 27 -20.26 25.98 39.84
N PRO A 28 -19.73 26.13 41.07
CA PRO A 28 -18.32 26.44 41.29
C PRO A 28 -17.38 25.26 41.11
N GLN A 29 -16.17 25.60 40.66
CA GLN A 29 -15.02 24.71 40.51
C GLN A 29 -14.73 23.93 41.80
N SER A 30 -14.82 22.60 41.73
CA SER A 30 -13.97 21.72 42.54
C SER A 30 -12.77 21.30 41.71
N HIS A 31 -11.62 21.88 42.03
CA HIS A 31 -10.32 21.51 41.45
C HIS A 31 -9.93 20.11 41.95
N ARG A 32 -10.08 19.06 41.12
CA ARG A 32 -9.08 17.97 40.97
C ARG A 32 -9.46 16.98 39.86
N ALA A 33 -8.93 17.19 38.66
CA ALA A 33 -8.63 16.08 37.75
C ALA A 33 -7.47 16.49 36.84
N THR A 34 -6.30 15.92 37.11
CA THR A 34 -5.10 15.97 36.28
C THR A 34 -5.42 15.51 34.85
N SER A 35 -5.47 16.44 33.91
CA SER A 35 -5.58 16.19 32.47
C SER A 35 -4.24 15.76 31.88
N SER A 36 -3.77 14.55 32.23
CA SER A 36 -2.49 14.00 31.73
C SER A 36 -2.66 12.96 30.61
N ARG A 37 -3.77 12.98 29.87
CA ARG A 37 -4.20 11.83 29.03
C ARG A 37 -3.79 11.83 27.54
N PRO A 38 -3.42 12.94 26.88
CA PRO A 38 -2.85 12.89 25.51
C PRO A 38 -1.34 12.59 25.52
N ALA A 39 -0.56 13.34 26.32
CA ALA A 39 0.91 13.25 26.31
C ALA A 39 1.45 11.86 26.69
N ARG A 40 0.77 11.16 27.61
CA ARG A 40 1.19 9.82 28.07
C ARG A 40 0.87 8.74 27.04
N ALA A 41 -0.22 8.88 26.28
CA ALA A 41 -0.60 7.94 25.22
C ALA A 41 0.33 8.08 24.01
N ASP A 42 0.69 9.32 23.64
CA ASP A 42 1.65 9.56 22.56
C ASP A 42 3.08 9.14 22.96
N ALA A 43 3.52 9.38 24.19
CA ALA A 43 4.81 8.89 24.66
C ALA A 43 4.91 7.34 24.67
N ALA A 44 3.84 6.65 25.08
CA ALA A 44 3.78 5.20 25.02
C ALA A 44 3.81 4.67 23.57
N LEU A 45 3.15 5.36 22.63
CA LEU A 45 3.18 5.01 21.22
C LEU A 45 4.56 5.26 20.59
N SER A 46 5.21 6.37 20.93
CA SER A 46 6.58 6.68 20.48
C SER A 46 7.59 5.61 20.92
N GLY A 47 7.42 5.05 22.12
CA GLY A 47 8.23 3.92 22.60
C GLY A 47 8.08 2.64 21.77
N LEU A 48 6.98 2.48 21.03
CA LEU A 48 6.71 1.32 20.18
C LEU A 48 7.23 1.48 18.75
N VAL A 49 7.64 2.67 18.33
CA VAL A 49 8.07 2.95 16.95
C VAL A 49 9.24 2.05 16.49
N PRO A 50 10.30 1.81 17.29
CA PRO A 50 11.39 0.92 16.87
C PRO A 50 10.93 -0.53 16.67
N PHE A 51 10.03 -1.02 17.52
CA PHE A 51 9.46 -2.37 17.40
C PHE A 51 8.55 -2.48 16.19
N ALA A 52 7.66 -1.49 16.00
CA ALA A 52 6.79 -1.41 14.84
C ALA A 52 7.60 -1.35 13.53
N ARG A 53 8.74 -0.65 13.52
CA ARG A 53 9.63 -0.60 12.35
C ARG A 53 10.18 -1.97 12.00
N ARG A 54 10.68 -2.70 12.99
CA ARG A 54 11.17 -4.08 12.79
C ARG A 54 10.06 -5.00 12.29
N VAL A 55 8.90 -5.00 12.94
CA VAL A 55 7.74 -5.80 12.51
C VAL A 55 7.34 -5.44 11.07
N TYR A 56 7.32 -4.16 10.72
CA TYR A 56 7.03 -3.74 9.36
C TYR A 56 8.08 -4.26 8.36
N GLU A 57 9.37 -4.10 8.66
CA GLU A 57 10.47 -4.54 7.78
C GLU A 57 10.46 -6.07 7.59
N ASP A 58 10.17 -6.82 8.65
CA ASP A 58 10.13 -8.29 8.62
C ASP A 58 8.87 -8.84 7.92
N SER A 59 7.73 -8.15 8.04
CA SER A 59 6.43 -8.61 7.51
C SER A 59 6.13 -8.10 6.09
N VAL A 60 6.92 -7.16 5.55
CA VAL A 60 6.68 -6.59 4.22
C VAL A 60 7.29 -7.46 3.12
N LEU A 61 6.45 -7.79 2.14
CA LEU A 61 6.90 -8.35 0.88
C LEU A 61 6.54 -7.41 -0.28
N TRP A 62 7.42 -7.38 -1.26
CA TRP A 62 7.39 -6.51 -2.42
C TRP A 62 6.92 -7.25 -3.67
N HIS A 63 6.15 -6.56 -4.50
CA HIS A 63 5.72 -7.05 -5.81
C HIS A 63 6.07 -6.00 -6.87
N GLY A 64 6.91 -6.38 -7.84
CA GLY A 64 7.22 -5.57 -9.01
C GLY A 64 6.10 -5.65 -10.04
N THR A 65 5.65 -4.51 -10.55
CA THR A 65 4.59 -4.41 -11.55
C THR A 65 4.78 -3.14 -12.40
N LYS A 66 3.93 -2.96 -13.41
CA LYS A 66 3.77 -1.69 -14.11
C LYS A 66 2.80 -0.75 -13.40
N ARG A 67 3.03 0.56 -13.52
CA ARG A 67 2.33 1.64 -12.79
C ARG A 67 0.81 1.58 -12.95
N GLU A 68 0.33 1.24 -14.14
CA GLU A 68 -1.10 1.15 -14.47
C GLU A 68 -1.86 0.08 -13.67
N HIS A 69 -1.18 -0.96 -13.17
CA HIS A 69 -1.83 -2.02 -12.39
C HIS A 69 -1.97 -1.70 -10.90
N VAL A 70 -1.19 -0.75 -10.37
CA VAL A 70 -1.18 -0.41 -8.94
C VAL A 70 -2.58 -0.06 -8.41
N PRO A 71 -3.40 0.77 -9.09
CA PRO A 71 -4.74 1.08 -8.61
C PRO A 71 -5.65 -0.16 -8.52
N SER A 72 -5.57 -1.05 -9.51
CA SER A 72 -6.36 -2.29 -9.53
C SER A 72 -5.95 -3.23 -8.39
N ILE A 73 -4.65 -3.44 -8.20
CA ILE A 73 -4.10 -4.29 -7.12
C ILE A 73 -4.47 -3.72 -5.75
N ARG A 74 -4.38 -2.39 -5.55
CA ARG A 74 -4.80 -1.75 -4.28
C ARG A 74 -6.30 -1.91 -4.02
N LYS A 75 -7.14 -1.84 -5.06
CA LYS A 75 -8.60 -1.93 -4.93
C LYS A 75 -9.10 -3.36 -4.73
N HIS A 76 -8.48 -4.32 -5.42
CA HIS A 76 -9.00 -5.68 -5.55
C HIS A 76 -8.11 -6.75 -4.91
N GLY A 77 -6.90 -6.39 -4.49
CA GLY A 77 -5.89 -7.34 -4.07
C GLY A 77 -5.28 -8.08 -5.26
N PHE A 78 -4.58 -9.17 -4.94
CA PHE A 78 -4.08 -10.12 -5.93
C PHE A 78 -5.12 -11.22 -6.09
N THR A 79 -5.69 -11.31 -7.29
CA THR A 79 -6.68 -12.34 -7.63
C THR A 79 -6.29 -12.95 -8.98
N THR A 80 -6.37 -14.27 -9.07
CA THR A 80 -6.01 -15.01 -10.29
C THR A 80 -6.94 -14.68 -11.46
N GLU A 81 -8.23 -14.45 -11.20
CA GLU A 81 -9.22 -14.05 -12.22
C GLU A 81 -8.91 -12.71 -12.91
N ARG A 82 -8.14 -11.84 -12.25
CA ARG A 82 -7.80 -10.49 -12.75
C ARG A 82 -6.32 -10.32 -13.01
N LYS A 83 -5.60 -11.43 -13.08
CA LYS A 83 -4.16 -11.42 -13.25
C LYS A 83 -3.83 -11.13 -14.71
N ALA A 84 -3.27 -9.97 -14.94
CA ALA A 84 -2.61 -9.66 -16.20
C ALA A 84 -1.23 -10.33 -16.24
N ALA A 85 -0.70 -10.59 -17.44
CA ALA A 85 0.56 -11.29 -17.63
C ALA A 85 1.79 -10.54 -17.04
N GLY A 86 1.69 -9.24 -16.72
CA GLY A 86 2.68 -8.55 -15.89
C GLY A 86 4.09 -8.55 -16.51
N ALA A 87 5.10 -8.99 -15.73
CA ALA A 87 6.49 -9.11 -16.18
C ALA A 87 6.66 -9.92 -17.48
N THR A 88 5.80 -10.93 -17.70
CA THR A 88 5.91 -11.79 -18.88
C THR A 88 5.33 -11.16 -20.15
N GLU A 89 4.50 -10.12 -20.00
CA GLU A 89 3.98 -9.31 -21.11
C GLU A 89 4.94 -8.17 -21.46
N GLY A 90 5.47 -7.47 -20.45
CA GLY A 90 6.42 -6.36 -20.63
C GLY A 90 7.72 -6.77 -21.30
N GLY A 91 8.25 -7.95 -20.93
CA GLY A 91 9.47 -8.51 -21.54
C GLY A 91 9.33 -8.89 -23.01
N THR A 92 8.18 -8.70 -23.66
CA THR A 92 7.99 -9.05 -25.09
C THR A 92 8.67 -8.07 -26.05
N GLY A 93 8.98 -6.84 -25.61
CA GLY A 93 9.61 -5.80 -26.43
C GLY A 93 11.12 -5.96 -26.64
N ASP A 94 11.83 -6.56 -25.68
CA ASP A 94 13.27 -6.87 -25.80
C ASP A 94 13.44 -8.40 -25.72
N PHE A 95 14.05 -8.99 -26.76
CA PHE A 95 14.26 -10.44 -26.85
C PHE A 95 14.98 -11.01 -25.61
N LEU A 96 15.93 -10.27 -25.03
CA LEU A 96 16.69 -10.70 -23.85
C LEU A 96 15.86 -10.71 -22.57
N MET A 97 14.72 -10.03 -22.56
CA MET A 97 13.82 -9.93 -21.42
C MET A 97 12.61 -10.88 -21.53
N ARG A 98 12.54 -11.70 -22.58
CA ARG A 98 11.43 -12.65 -22.78
C ARG A 98 11.55 -13.83 -21.82
N PHE A 99 10.47 -14.06 -21.08
CA PHE A 99 10.34 -15.24 -20.24
C PHE A 99 10.15 -16.50 -21.09
N SER A 100 10.65 -17.63 -20.60
CA SER A 100 10.38 -18.95 -21.18
C SER A 100 8.89 -19.28 -21.12
N THR A 101 8.39 -20.16 -22.00
CA THR A 101 6.98 -20.58 -21.98
C THR A 101 6.55 -21.11 -20.60
N ALA A 102 7.41 -21.89 -19.94
CA ALA A 102 7.17 -22.37 -18.58
C ALA A 102 7.07 -21.23 -17.56
N GLY A 103 7.91 -20.19 -17.69
CA GLY A 103 7.83 -18.97 -16.87
C GLY A 103 6.54 -18.19 -17.09
N VAL A 104 6.06 -18.10 -18.34
CA VAL A 104 4.76 -17.48 -18.65
C VAL A 104 3.60 -18.24 -18.02
N THR A 105 3.58 -19.58 -18.15
CA THR A 105 2.54 -20.41 -17.52
C THR A 105 2.59 -20.32 -16.00
N ALA A 106 3.76 -20.37 -15.38
CA ALA A 106 3.87 -20.20 -13.93
C ALA A 106 3.38 -18.81 -13.49
N SER A 107 3.70 -17.78 -14.28
CA SER A 107 3.24 -16.40 -14.12
C SER A 107 1.75 -16.20 -14.37
N SER A 108 1.01 -17.13 -14.99
CA SER A 108 -0.46 -17.06 -15.01
C SER A 108 -1.08 -17.68 -13.75
N GLU A 109 -0.40 -18.63 -13.11
CA GLU A 109 -0.94 -19.35 -11.95
C GLU A 109 -0.57 -18.75 -10.57
N HIS A 110 0.59 -18.09 -10.43
CA HIS A 110 1.10 -17.63 -9.12
C HIS A 110 1.29 -16.11 -8.96
N HIS A 111 0.91 -15.54 -7.83
CA HIS A 111 1.31 -14.19 -7.45
C HIS A 111 2.72 -14.22 -6.86
N TYR A 112 3.60 -13.33 -7.35
CA TYR A 112 5.01 -13.30 -6.98
C TYR A 112 5.28 -12.17 -5.99
N PHE A 113 6.09 -12.49 -4.98
CA PHE A 113 6.50 -11.58 -3.92
C PHE A 113 7.98 -11.79 -3.62
N THR A 114 8.64 -10.81 -3.02
CA THR A 114 10.02 -10.96 -2.57
C THR A 114 10.28 -10.09 -1.35
N SER A 115 11.14 -10.55 -0.45
CA SER A 115 11.64 -9.69 0.63
C SER A 115 12.73 -8.71 0.15
N SER A 116 13.28 -8.92 -1.05
CA SER A 116 14.26 -8.01 -1.65
C SER A 116 13.58 -6.92 -2.49
N ARG A 117 13.65 -5.69 -2.00
CA ARG A 117 13.13 -4.51 -2.74
C ARG A 117 13.83 -4.35 -4.09
N ASP A 118 15.12 -4.60 -4.18
CA ASP A 118 15.88 -4.46 -5.43
C ASP A 118 15.48 -5.51 -6.47
N MET A 119 15.26 -6.76 -6.02
CA MET A 119 14.70 -7.80 -6.90
C MET A 119 13.31 -7.42 -7.40
N ALA A 120 12.46 -6.86 -6.54
CA ALA A 120 11.14 -6.39 -6.98
C ALA A 120 11.24 -5.23 -7.99
N LYS A 121 12.23 -4.35 -7.86
CA LYS A 121 12.51 -3.30 -8.86
C LYS A 121 12.91 -3.91 -10.20
N ASP A 122 13.75 -4.94 -10.20
CA ASP A 122 14.14 -5.63 -11.43
C ASP A 122 12.93 -6.23 -12.13
N PHE A 123 12.04 -6.90 -11.39
CA PHE A 123 10.78 -7.40 -11.95
C PHE A 123 9.82 -6.30 -12.42
N ALA A 124 9.81 -5.14 -11.76
CA ALA A 124 9.06 -3.98 -12.24
C ALA A 124 9.61 -3.47 -13.59
N MET A 125 10.94 -3.43 -13.75
CA MET A 125 11.58 -3.08 -15.02
C MET A 125 11.29 -4.11 -16.11
N TYR A 126 11.21 -5.41 -15.77
CA TYR A 126 10.74 -6.44 -16.69
C TYR A 126 9.27 -6.24 -17.12
N ALA A 127 8.42 -5.75 -16.21
CA ALA A 127 7.00 -5.52 -16.49
C ALA A 127 6.75 -4.28 -17.34
N ASP A 128 7.48 -3.19 -17.09
CA ASP A 128 7.42 -1.96 -17.86
C ASP A 128 8.61 -1.08 -17.46
N ALA A 129 9.61 -0.96 -18.33
CA ALA A 129 10.81 -0.18 -18.06
C ALA A 129 10.56 1.35 -18.09
N ASP A 130 9.51 1.80 -18.78
CA ASP A 130 9.15 3.22 -18.87
C ASP A 130 8.33 3.65 -17.66
N ARG A 131 7.47 2.76 -17.16
CA ARG A 131 6.55 3.04 -16.05
C ARG A 131 6.57 1.93 -14.99
N PRO A 132 7.73 1.60 -14.41
CA PRO A 132 7.81 0.61 -13.36
C PRO A 132 7.12 1.09 -12.08
N ALA A 133 6.66 0.14 -11.27
CA ALA A 133 6.07 0.40 -9.97
C ALA A 133 6.26 -0.77 -9.00
N LEU A 134 6.23 -0.44 -7.71
CA LEU A 134 6.21 -1.42 -6.63
C LEU A 134 4.86 -1.40 -5.93
N VAL A 135 4.38 -2.59 -5.60
CA VAL A 135 3.33 -2.80 -4.61
C VAL A 135 3.97 -3.40 -3.37
N ARG A 136 3.65 -2.84 -2.20
CA ARG A 136 4.05 -3.39 -0.90
C ARG A 136 2.87 -4.14 -0.30
N THR A 137 3.16 -5.23 0.37
CA THR A 137 2.19 -5.99 1.12
C THR A 137 2.59 -6.13 2.58
N ILE A 138 1.66 -6.52 3.43
CA ILE A 138 1.93 -6.81 4.83
C ILE A 138 1.17 -8.05 5.30
N GLY A 139 1.82 -8.89 6.11
CA GLY A 139 1.23 -10.12 6.64
C GLY A 139 0.96 -11.20 5.58
N VAL A 140 1.56 -11.08 4.39
CA VAL A 140 1.48 -12.10 3.33
C VAL A 140 2.36 -13.31 3.65
N GLY A 141 3.37 -13.14 4.51
CA GLY A 141 4.16 -14.24 5.08
C GLY A 141 3.36 -15.23 5.95
N ASN A 142 2.07 -14.94 6.23
CA ASN A 142 1.21 -15.84 6.99
C ASN A 142 1.05 -17.21 6.28
N PRO A 143 1.18 -18.35 6.99
CA PRO A 143 1.07 -19.70 6.42
C PRO A 143 -0.19 -19.95 5.59
N ARG A 144 -1.29 -19.25 5.86
CA ARG A 144 -2.55 -19.37 5.09
C ARG A 144 -2.40 -19.03 3.61
N PHE A 145 -1.42 -18.21 3.26
CA PHE A 145 -1.14 -17.85 1.87
C PHE A 145 -0.25 -18.88 1.18
N ALA A 146 0.27 -19.89 1.88
CA ALA A 146 1.06 -20.98 1.30
C ALA A 146 2.14 -20.48 0.33
N LEU A 147 2.94 -19.49 0.78
CA LEU A 147 4.07 -19.01 -0.02
C LEU A 147 5.09 -20.15 -0.18
N GLU A 148 5.52 -20.38 -1.40
CA GLU A 148 6.60 -21.29 -1.75
C GLU A 148 7.74 -20.52 -2.43
N GLN A 149 8.95 -21.05 -2.36
CA GLN A 149 10.08 -20.48 -3.09
C GLN A 149 9.87 -20.65 -4.59
N ASP A 150 10.18 -19.62 -5.38
CA ASP A 150 10.11 -19.72 -6.83
C ASP A 150 11.26 -20.60 -7.36
N PRO A 151 10.97 -21.73 -8.04
CA PRO A 151 12.00 -22.64 -8.55
C PRO A 151 12.78 -22.09 -9.76
N TYR A 152 12.37 -20.95 -10.33
CA TYR A 152 12.97 -20.37 -11.52
C TYR A 152 13.89 -19.18 -11.24
N THR A 153 13.89 -18.67 -10.02
CA THR A 153 14.63 -17.46 -9.63
C THR A 153 15.54 -17.75 -8.45
N ASP A 154 16.83 -17.50 -8.60
CA ASP A 154 17.76 -17.54 -7.47
C ASP A 154 17.46 -16.37 -6.51
N GLY A 155 17.34 -16.68 -5.21
CA GLY A 155 17.17 -15.68 -4.15
C GLY A 155 15.78 -15.68 -3.50
N PRO A 156 15.37 -14.57 -2.86
CA PRO A 156 14.20 -14.51 -1.99
C PRO A 156 12.86 -14.37 -2.74
N ALA A 157 12.77 -14.85 -3.97
CA ALA A 157 11.54 -14.86 -4.73
C ALA A 157 10.59 -15.92 -4.17
N LEU A 158 9.39 -15.48 -3.81
CA LEU A 158 8.31 -16.30 -3.29
C LEU A 158 7.12 -16.21 -4.23
N ARG A 159 6.31 -17.26 -4.26
CA ARG A 159 5.10 -17.29 -5.07
C ARG A 159 3.95 -18.01 -4.36
N THR A 160 2.72 -17.70 -4.74
CA THR A 160 1.54 -18.41 -4.23
C THR A 160 0.41 -18.43 -5.26
N ARG A 161 -0.39 -19.50 -5.27
CA ARG A 161 -1.65 -19.57 -6.02
C ARG A 161 -2.83 -18.94 -5.27
N ALA A 162 -2.68 -18.65 -3.98
CA ALA A 162 -3.73 -18.08 -3.17
C ALA A 162 -3.94 -16.60 -3.49
N SER A 163 -5.20 -16.18 -3.57
CA SER A 163 -5.54 -14.76 -3.66
C SER A 163 -5.11 -14.04 -2.39
N VAL A 164 -4.57 -12.82 -2.55
CA VAL A 164 -4.19 -11.94 -1.44
C VAL A 164 -5.17 -10.77 -1.39
N PRO A 165 -6.02 -10.66 -0.34
CA PRO A 165 -7.03 -9.61 -0.25
C PRO A 165 -6.43 -8.20 -0.22
N PRO A 166 -7.17 -7.15 -0.66
CA PRO A 166 -6.68 -5.77 -0.65
C PRO A 166 -6.30 -5.26 0.74
N ALA A 167 -6.82 -5.85 1.82
CA ALA A 167 -6.42 -5.54 3.19
C ALA A 167 -4.92 -5.79 3.48
N HIS A 168 -4.27 -6.66 2.70
CA HIS A 168 -2.83 -6.94 2.77
C HIS A 168 -2.00 -6.06 1.85
N VAL A 169 -2.62 -5.27 0.97
CA VAL A 169 -1.93 -4.38 0.05
C VAL A 169 -1.82 -3.01 0.69
N LEU A 170 -0.59 -2.51 0.86
CA LEU A 170 -0.38 -1.22 1.50
C LEU A 170 -0.72 -0.07 0.55
N GLY A 171 -1.58 0.83 1.00
CA GLY A 171 -1.79 2.14 0.39
C GLY A 171 -0.71 3.15 0.80
N SER A 172 -0.75 4.35 0.23
CA SER A 172 0.17 5.46 0.58
C SER A 172 0.23 5.73 2.09
N LYS A 173 1.41 6.07 2.61
CA LYS A 173 1.58 6.40 4.03
C LYS A 173 0.81 7.65 4.46
N HIS A 174 0.40 8.48 3.50
CA HIS A 174 -0.30 9.74 3.69
C HIS A 174 -1.84 9.58 3.69
N THR A 175 -2.36 8.36 3.56
CA THR A 175 -3.81 8.08 3.65
C THR A 175 -4.13 7.31 4.93
N PRO A 176 -5.40 7.28 5.38
CA PRO A 176 -5.79 6.45 6.53
C PRO A 176 -5.38 4.98 6.33
N ALA A 177 -4.91 4.32 7.40
CA ALA A 177 -4.46 2.92 7.33
C ALA A 177 -5.58 1.92 7.01
N GLY A 178 -6.84 2.27 7.32
CA GLY A 178 -8.02 1.48 6.96
C GLY A 178 -7.89 0.00 7.37
N ALA A 179 -8.12 -0.92 6.44
CA ALA A 179 -8.01 -2.35 6.68
C ALA A 179 -6.57 -2.82 6.97
N ASN A 180 -5.54 -2.10 6.49
CA ASN A 180 -4.14 -2.45 6.75
C ASN A 180 -3.82 -2.38 8.26
N ALA A 181 -4.49 -1.50 9.01
CA ALA A 181 -4.29 -1.37 10.45
C ALA A 181 -4.62 -2.66 11.22
N LYS A 182 -5.65 -3.42 10.78
CA LYS A 182 -6.02 -4.69 11.41
C LYS A 182 -4.95 -5.75 11.16
N VAL A 183 -4.47 -5.85 9.92
CA VAL A 183 -3.39 -6.79 9.57
C VAL A 183 -2.13 -6.45 10.36
N PHE A 184 -1.73 -5.18 10.40
CA PHE A 184 -0.53 -4.78 11.13
C PHE A 184 -0.66 -4.94 12.64
N ARG A 185 -1.85 -4.73 13.21
CA ARG A 185 -2.12 -5.07 14.62
C ARG A 185 -1.86 -6.54 14.90
N ASP A 186 -2.30 -7.42 14.00
CA ASP A 186 -2.12 -8.87 14.17
C ASP A 186 -0.62 -9.23 14.05
N GLU A 187 0.14 -8.59 13.16
CA GLU A 187 1.61 -8.72 13.09
C GLU A 187 2.30 -8.24 14.38
N MET A 188 1.92 -7.06 14.90
CA MET A 188 2.45 -6.54 16.17
C MET A 188 2.15 -7.49 17.33
N ARG A 189 0.95 -8.06 17.38
CA ARG A 189 0.56 -9.05 18.39
C ARG A 189 1.38 -10.32 18.28
N ASN A 190 1.62 -10.82 17.06
CA ASN A 190 2.48 -11.98 16.83
C ASN A 190 3.92 -11.73 17.30
N ALA A 191 4.38 -10.49 17.25
CA ALA A 191 5.66 -10.05 17.79
C ALA A 191 5.65 -9.76 19.31
N GLY A 192 4.54 -10.03 20.00
CA GLY A 192 4.41 -9.86 21.47
C GLY A 192 3.97 -8.47 21.92
N HIS A 193 3.51 -7.61 21.01
CA HIS A 193 3.05 -6.26 21.31
C HIS A 193 1.53 -6.12 21.10
N ASP A 194 0.76 -6.03 22.19
CA ASP A 194 -0.68 -5.78 22.10
C ASP A 194 -0.95 -4.28 21.97
N VAL A 195 -1.60 -3.90 20.87
CA VAL A 195 -1.96 -2.52 20.54
C VAL A 195 -3.39 -2.49 20.01
N SER A 196 -4.07 -1.36 20.18
CA SER A 196 -5.36 -1.16 19.53
C SER A 196 -5.21 -1.09 18.01
N THR A 197 -6.29 -1.34 17.26
CA THR A 197 -6.29 -1.18 15.81
C THR A 197 -5.92 0.25 15.39
N GLU A 198 -6.35 1.26 16.16
CA GLU A 198 -6.03 2.65 15.91
C GLU A 198 -4.53 2.94 16.10
N GLN A 199 -3.94 2.44 17.21
CA GLN A 199 -2.51 2.54 17.48
C GLN A 199 -1.68 1.84 16.41
N ALA A 200 -2.07 0.63 15.99
CA ALA A 200 -1.44 -0.07 14.88
C ALA A 200 -1.52 0.73 13.58
N GLY A 201 -2.66 1.36 13.28
CA GLY A 201 -2.80 2.22 12.12
C GLY A 201 -1.85 3.42 12.14
N ARG A 202 -1.72 4.10 13.29
CA ARG A 202 -0.77 5.21 13.48
C ARG A 202 0.67 4.74 13.32
N LEU A 203 1.04 3.66 13.99
CA LEU A 203 2.39 3.07 13.92
C LEU A 203 2.74 2.65 12.48
N LEU A 204 1.82 2.01 11.77
CA LEU A 204 2.02 1.61 10.37
C LEU A 204 2.35 2.83 9.50
N ARG A 205 1.61 3.94 9.61
CA ARG A 205 1.88 5.15 8.82
C ARG A 205 3.20 5.83 9.19
N GLU A 206 3.58 5.75 10.46
CA GLU A 206 4.85 6.27 10.95
C GLU A 206 6.04 5.51 10.34
N VAL A 207 6.00 4.18 10.36
CA VAL A 207 7.15 3.34 9.97
C VAL A 207 7.18 3.01 8.48
N GLN A 208 6.02 3.07 7.81
CA GLN A 208 5.93 2.76 6.39
C GLN A 208 6.79 3.71 5.55
N SER A 209 7.59 3.10 4.67
CA SER A 209 8.29 3.79 3.59
C SER A 209 7.28 4.38 2.61
N ASP A 210 7.50 5.60 2.13
CA ASP A 210 6.62 6.21 1.14
C ASP A 210 6.59 5.35 -0.13
N SER A 211 5.39 4.90 -0.51
CA SER A 211 5.21 3.88 -1.53
C SER A 211 5.13 4.41 -2.95
N ASP A 212 4.94 5.72 -3.11
CA ASP A 212 4.72 6.31 -4.43
C ASP A 212 6.02 6.94 -5.00
N ASN A 213 7.06 7.07 -4.17
CA ASN A 213 8.37 7.69 -4.46
C ASN A 213 9.50 6.66 -4.60
N ASP A 214 9.22 5.46 -5.11
CA ASP A 214 10.26 4.48 -5.40
C ASP A 214 11.12 4.93 -6.58
N GLU A 215 12.43 5.12 -6.35
CA GLU A 215 13.41 5.32 -7.42
C GLU A 215 13.76 3.99 -8.09
N PHE A 216 13.72 3.96 -9.42
CA PHE A 216 14.07 2.81 -10.24
C PHE A 216 15.41 3.05 -10.97
N PRO A 217 16.18 1.98 -11.25
CA PRO A 217 17.36 2.11 -12.08
C PRO A 217 16.98 2.62 -13.48
N SER A 218 17.89 3.33 -14.15
CA SER A 218 17.74 3.61 -15.58
C SER A 218 17.72 2.30 -16.37
N TYR A 219 17.12 2.33 -17.56
CA TYR A 219 17.13 1.18 -18.46
C TYR A 219 18.55 0.65 -18.69
N GLU A 220 19.51 1.52 -18.97
CA GLU A 220 20.91 1.10 -19.17
C GLU A 220 21.53 0.48 -17.92
N ALA A 221 21.29 1.05 -16.73
CA ALA A 221 21.82 0.50 -15.49
C ALA A 221 21.21 -0.87 -15.16
N PHE A 222 19.91 -1.04 -15.42
CA PHE A 222 19.22 -2.33 -15.30
C PHE A 222 19.77 -3.35 -16.32
N PHE A 223 19.80 -2.97 -17.60
CA PHE A 223 20.24 -3.84 -18.69
C PHE A 223 21.70 -4.27 -18.52
N ASN A 224 22.61 -3.36 -18.17
CA ASN A 224 24.01 -3.69 -17.95
C ASN A 224 24.19 -4.61 -16.73
N ARG A 225 23.39 -4.46 -15.67
CA ARG A 225 23.44 -5.37 -14.51
C ARG A 225 22.99 -6.78 -14.89
N GLN A 226 21.91 -6.91 -15.65
CA GLN A 226 21.33 -8.22 -15.97
C GLN A 226 22.00 -8.92 -17.17
N PHE A 227 22.46 -8.14 -18.15
CA PHE A 227 22.91 -8.65 -19.44
C PHE A 227 24.28 -8.10 -19.89
N GLY A 228 24.94 -7.26 -19.10
CA GLY A 228 26.22 -6.64 -19.49
C GLY A 228 27.33 -7.64 -19.80
N GLY A 229 27.29 -8.84 -19.19
CA GLY A 229 28.20 -9.95 -19.51
C GLY A 229 27.99 -10.58 -20.89
N LEU A 230 26.85 -10.31 -21.55
CA LEU A 230 26.52 -10.80 -22.90
C LEU A 230 26.95 -9.85 -24.01
N ARG A 231 27.28 -8.58 -23.71
CA ARG A 231 27.78 -7.60 -24.69
C ARG A 231 29.26 -7.77 -25.04
N ASN A 232 30.03 -8.48 -24.20
CA ASN A 232 31.48 -8.66 -24.35
C ASN A 232 31.86 -10.07 -24.88
N ARG A 233 30.93 -10.76 -25.55
CA ARG A 233 31.18 -12.06 -26.20
C ARG A 233 30.82 -12.01 -27.66
#